data_AF-A0A6I4MI28-F1
#
_entry.id   AF-A0A6I4MI28-F1
#
_cell.length_a   1.000
_cell.length_b   1.000
_cell.length_c   1.000
_cell.angle_alpha   90.00
_cell.angle_beta   90.00
_cell.angle_gamma   90.00
#
_symmetry.space_group_name_H-M   'P 1'
#
loop_
_entity.id
_entity.type
_entity.pdbx_description
1 polymer ?
#
loop_
_entity_poly.entity_id
_entity_poly.type
_entity_poly.pdbx_seq_one_letter_code
_entity_poly.pdbx_strand_id
1 'polypeptide(L)'
;MDVDTLIGGAFAVVLGGGAATALFARWKRGAPLGLGIRNGCAREIAGGLVIGGAAMGATVAAILVCTDSHLQDVRLDASRLGYATTVLVAAAVGEEVVYRALMLNSLARLTRRPLIGLALSAAIFGVVHLTGSPNATAISVLSNSMGGLMYGVAYLRTGRIWLPVGIHFAWNYLQGTVIGFPISDETAYSGALVHPAIQGPTWLTGGGYGPEGSVFSLLFRTAVIAAVLAFYQQSSDESREEPQPIERLRPSEG
;
A
#
# COMPACT_ATOMS: atom_id res chain seq x y z
N MET A 1 -9.70 23.12 16.34
CA MET A 1 -9.76 21.95 15.44
C MET A 1 -8.45 21.22 15.63
N ASP A 2 -8.49 19.99 16.12
CA ASP A 2 -7.28 19.20 16.30
C ASP A 2 -6.71 18.75 14.94
N VAL A 3 -5.46 18.29 14.97
CA VAL A 3 -4.72 17.87 13.78
C VAL A 3 -5.42 16.71 13.07
N ASP A 4 -6.03 15.79 13.82
CA ASP A 4 -6.75 14.64 13.27
C ASP A 4 -7.98 15.07 12.47
N THR A 5 -8.76 16.02 12.97
CA THR A 5 -9.91 16.58 12.26
C THR A 5 -9.47 17.30 10.98
N LEU A 6 -8.34 18.02 11.02
CA LEU A 6 -7.78 18.68 9.84
C LEU A 6 -7.34 17.68 8.77
N ILE A 7 -6.60 16.64 9.16
CA ILE A 7 -6.14 15.59 8.25
C ILE A 7 -7.34 14.83 7.68
N GLY A 8 -8.30 14.44 8.52
CA GLY A 8 -9.51 13.73 8.10
C GLY A 8 -10.37 14.55 7.14
N GLY A 9 -10.56 15.85 7.41
CA GLY A 9 -11.27 16.76 6.52
C GLY A 9 -10.58 16.93 5.16
N ALA A 10 -9.26 17.16 5.16
CA ALA A 10 -8.49 17.28 3.93
C ALA A 10 -8.52 15.97 3.11
N PHE A 11 -8.37 14.83 3.77
CA PHE A 11 -8.46 13.51 3.15
C PHE A 11 -9.82 13.28 2.50
N ALA A 12 -10.91 13.55 3.22
CA ALA A 12 -12.27 13.39 2.71
C ALA A 12 -12.53 14.26 1.46
N VAL A 13 -12.01 15.49 1.43
CA VAL A 13 -12.13 16.38 0.25
C VAL A 13 -11.36 15.83 -0.94
N VAL A 14 -10.10 15.41 -0.74
CA VAL A 14 -9.27 14.85 -1.83
C VAL A 14 -9.87 13.53 -2.34
N LEU A 15 -10.32 12.66 -1.44
CA LEU A 15 -10.96 11.40 -1.79
C LEU A 15 -12.29 11.62 -2.50
N GLY A 16 -13.16 12.50 -2.00
CA GLY A 16 -14.46 12.80 -2.62
C GLY A 16 -14.30 13.36 -4.03
N GLY A 17 -13.42 14.35 -4.21
CA GLY A 17 -13.10 14.90 -5.53
C GLY A 17 -12.43 13.89 -6.45
N GLY A 18 -11.54 13.04 -5.90
CA GLY A 18 -10.89 11.95 -6.62
C GLY A 18 -11.90 10.91 -7.10
N ALA A 19 -12.69 10.33 -6.19
CA ALA A 19 -13.72 9.35 -6.52
C ALA A 19 -14.69 9.87 -7.58
N ALA A 20 -15.17 11.11 -7.45
CA ALA A 20 -16.03 11.73 -8.46
C ALA A 20 -15.36 11.81 -9.83
N THR A 21 -14.08 12.22 -9.88
CA THR A 21 -13.31 12.31 -11.13
C THR A 21 -13.07 10.95 -11.77
N ALA A 22 -12.68 9.94 -10.98
CA ALA A 22 -12.44 8.58 -11.43
C ALA A 22 -13.72 7.95 -12.00
N LEU A 23 -14.83 8.05 -11.27
CA LEU A 23 -16.13 7.52 -11.66
C LEU A 23 -16.70 8.25 -12.89
N PHE A 24 -16.59 9.58 -12.94
CA PHE A 24 -17.02 10.37 -14.11
C PHE A 24 -16.24 9.97 -15.37
N ALA A 25 -14.92 9.83 -15.28
CA ALA A 25 -14.09 9.43 -16.40
C ALA A 25 -14.35 7.96 -16.81
N ARG A 26 -14.66 7.07 -15.87
CA ARG A 26 -15.16 5.72 -16.20
C ARG A 26 -16.47 5.79 -16.97
N TRP A 27 -17.45 6.54 -16.48
CA TRP A 27 -18.76 6.66 -17.11
C TRP A 27 -18.70 7.30 -18.51
N LYS A 28 -17.94 8.39 -18.68
CA LYS A 28 -17.85 9.12 -19.95
C LYS A 28 -16.89 8.53 -20.96
N ARG A 29 -15.80 7.89 -20.52
CA ARG A 29 -14.67 7.49 -21.39
C ARG A 29 -14.30 6.02 -21.27
N GLY A 30 -15.06 5.21 -20.52
CA GLY A 30 -14.74 3.80 -20.29
C GLY A 30 -13.47 3.58 -19.47
N ALA A 31 -12.86 4.63 -18.93
CA ALA A 31 -11.50 4.56 -18.40
C ALA A 31 -11.39 3.50 -17.27
N PRO A 32 -10.41 2.58 -17.34
CA PRO A 32 -10.28 1.51 -16.37
C PRO A 32 -9.87 2.05 -15.00
N LEU A 33 -10.36 1.39 -13.95
CA LEU A 33 -9.99 1.65 -12.55
C LEU A 33 -9.02 0.59 -11.99
N GLY A 34 -8.63 -0.39 -12.81
CA GLY A 34 -7.77 -1.50 -12.39
C GLY A 34 -8.44 -2.54 -11.48
N LEU A 35 -9.78 -2.55 -11.41
CA LEU A 35 -10.57 -3.48 -10.59
C LEU A 35 -10.95 -4.78 -11.32
N GLY A 36 -10.52 -4.96 -12.57
CA GLY A 36 -10.92 -6.10 -13.38
C GLY A 36 -10.40 -7.42 -12.82
N ILE A 37 -11.28 -8.41 -12.67
CA ILE A 37 -10.93 -9.80 -12.36
C ILE A 37 -10.81 -10.55 -13.68
N ARG A 38 -9.58 -10.83 -14.13
CA ARG A 38 -9.26 -11.53 -15.38
C ARG A 38 -8.14 -12.53 -15.14
N ASN A 39 -7.78 -13.31 -16.17
CA ASN A 39 -6.59 -14.16 -16.12
C ASN A 39 -5.36 -13.35 -15.69
N GLY A 40 -4.62 -13.86 -14.69
CA GLY A 40 -3.45 -13.20 -14.11
C GLY A 40 -3.64 -12.64 -12.70
N CYS A 41 -4.86 -12.38 -12.23
CA CYS A 41 -5.10 -11.85 -10.88
C CYS A 41 -4.51 -12.74 -9.78
N ALA A 42 -4.71 -14.05 -9.85
CA ALA A 42 -4.14 -14.99 -8.88
C ALA A 42 -2.60 -14.96 -8.87
N ARG A 43 -1.96 -14.79 -10.03
CA ARG A 43 -0.50 -14.67 -10.15
C ARG A 43 0.00 -13.35 -9.58
N GLU A 44 -0.72 -12.26 -9.81
CA GLU A 44 -0.42 -10.95 -9.22
C GLU A 44 -0.55 -10.98 -7.70
N ILE A 45 -1.63 -11.57 -7.17
CA ILE A 45 -1.81 -11.76 -5.71
C ILE A 45 -0.66 -12.62 -5.18
N ALA A 46 -0.42 -13.79 -5.75
CA ALA A 46 0.65 -14.69 -5.28
C ALA A 46 2.03 -14.03 -5.33
N GLY A 47 2.35 -13.32 -6.42
CA GLY A 47 3.58 -12.55 -6.54
C GLY A 47 3.67 -11.46 -5.47
N GLY A 48 2.57 -10.75 -5.22
CA GLY A 48 2.47 -9.75 -4.17
C GLY A 48 2.68 -10.34 -2.78
N LEU A 49 2.07 -11.49 -2.49
CA LEU A 49 2.23 -12.20 -1.22
C LEU A 49 3.70 -12.56 -0.97
N VAL A 50 4.39 -13.07 -2.00
CA VAL A 50 5.81 -13.41 -1.90
C VAL A 50 6.66 -12.16 -1.69
N ILE A 51 6.43 -11.10 -2.47
CA ILE A 51 7.21 -9.85 -2.37
C ILE A 51 7.02 -9.18 -1.01
N GLY A 52 5.76 -8.99 -0.60
CA GLY A 52 5.41 -8.35 0.68
C GLY A 52 5.88 -9.16 1.88
N GLY A 53 5.65 -10.47 1.85
CA GLY A 53 6.10 -11.39 2.90
C GLY A 53 7.63 -11.44 3.00
N ALA A 54 8.34 -11.52 1.89
CA ALA A 54 9.81 -11.51 1.90
C ALA A 54 10.38 -10.19 2.44
N ALA A 55 9.83 -9.04 2.01
CA ALA A 55 10.29 -7.74 2.46
C ALA A 55 10.01 -7.51 3.96
N MET A 56 8.83 -7.89 4.45
CA MET A 56 8.51 -7.80 5.87
C MET A 56 9.34 -8.80 6.69
N GLY A 57 9.51 -10.03 6.21
CA GLY A 57 10.37 -11.03 6.85
C GLY A 57 11.81 -10.55 6.98
N ALA A 58 12.36 -9.92 5.93
CA ALA A 58 13.69 -9.31 5.96
C ALA A 58 13.76 -8.10 6.91
N THR A 59 12.70 -7.29 6.98
CA THR A 59 12.59 -6.18 7.94
C THR A 59 12.66 -6.69 9.37
N VAL A 60 11.84 -7.68 9.72
CA VAL A 60 11.87 -8.29 11.07
C VAL A 60 13.21 -8.97 11.33
N ALA A 61 13.77 -9.71 10.38
CA ALA A 61 15.06 -10.36 10.56
C ALA A 61 16.17 -9.34 10.87
N ALA A 62 16.19 -8.20 10.18
CA ALA A 62 17.12 -7.12 10.46
C ALA A 62 16.91 -6.53 11.87
N ILE A 63 15.65 -6.36 12.30
CA ILE A 63 15.33 -5.92 13.68
C ILE A 63 15.89 -6.90 14.71
N LEU A 64 15.62 -8.20 14.55
CA LEU A 64 16.07 -9.24 15.49
C LEU A 64 17.60 -9.37 15.55
N VAL A 65 18.31 -9.09 14.45
CA VAL A 65 19.78 -9.17 14.39
C VAL A 65 20.44 -7.90 14.93
N CYS A 66 19.86 -6.73 14.68
CA CYS A 66 20.46 -5.44 15.01
C CYS A 66 19.98 -4.84 16.34
N THR A 67 19.11 -5.53 17.07
CA THR A 67 18.58 -5.09 18.37
C THR A 67 18.48 -6.27 19.33
N ASP A 68 18.16 -6.00 20.59
CA ASP A 68 17.92 -7.04 21.60
C ASP A 68 16.50 -7.65 21.52
N SER A 69 15.74 -7.31 20.47
CA SER A 69 14.41 -7.88 20.22
C SER A 69 14.51 -9.38 19.94
N HIS A 70 13.59 -10.15 20.50
CA HIS A 70 13.55 -11.60 20.31
C HIS A 70 12.12 -12.14 20.31
N LEU A 71 11.92 -13.30 19.69
CA LEU A 71 10.64 -13.99 19.72
C LEU A 71 10.51 -14.71 21.07
N GLN A 72 9.48 -14.36 21.84
CA GLN A 72 9.35 -14.82 23.22
C GLN A 72 8.52 -16.11 23.32
N ASP A 73 7.41 -16.17 22.59
CA ASP A 73 6.48 -17.31 22.64
C ASP A 73 5.83 -17.58 21.27
N VAL A 74 5.38 -18.82 21.06
CA VAL A 74 4.62 -19.25 19.90
C VAL A 74 3.33 -19.92 20.38
N ARG A 75 2.20 -19.24 20.18
CA ARG A 75 0.88 -19.71 20.56
C ARG A 75 -0.14 -19.42 19.46
N LEU A 76 -0.76 -20.48 18.97
CA LEU A 76 -1.85 -20.35 17.99
C LEU A 76 -3.14 -19.86 18.67
N ASP A 77 -3.58 -18.68 18.27
CA ASP A 77 -4.94 -18.18 18.54
C ASP A 77 -5.74 -18.23 17.24
N ALA A 78 -6.46 -19.34 17.03
CA ALA A 78 -7.23 -19.56 15.81
C ALA A 78 -8.35 -18.52 15.62
N SER A 79 -8.90 -17.98 16.71
CA SER A 79 -9.94 -16.95 16.66
C SER A 79 -9.38 -15.63 16.15
N ARG A 80 -8.22 -15.22 16.69
CA ARG A 80 -7.49 -14.04 16.24
C ARG A 80 -6.97 -14.21 14.82
N LEU A 81 -6.52 -15.41 14.45
CA LEU A 81 -6.08 -15.71 13.09
C LEU A 81 -7.21 -15.46 12.08
N GLY A 82 -8.40 -16.01 12.33
CA GLY A 82 -9.56 -15.82 11.44
C GLY A 82 -10.06 -14.38 11.40
N TYR A 83 -10.11 -13.71 12.55
CA TYR A 83 -10.46 -12.29 12.64
C TYR A 83 -9.47 -11.42 11.86
N ALA A 84 -8.17 -11.60 12.11
CA ALA A 84 -7.10 -10.84 11.47
C ALA A 84 -7.09 -11.06 9.95
N THR A 85 -7.24 -12.30 9.47
CA THR A 85 -7.35 -12.58 8.03
C THR A 85 -8.52 -11.80 7.41
N THR A 86 -9.68 -11.81 8.04
CA THR A 86 -10.88 -11.12 7.51
C THR A 86 -10.66 -9.61 7.45
N VAL A 87 -10.19 -9.01 8.55
CA VAL A 87 -9.97 -7.57 8.64
C VAL A 87 -8.86 -7.11 7.70
N LEU A 88 -7.72 -7.81 7.66
CA LEU A 88 -6.58 -7.39 6.85
C LEU A 88 -6.80 -7.58 5.35
N VAL A 89 -7.56 -8.58 4.91
CA VAL A 89 -7.97 -8.68 3.50
C VAL A 89 -8.88 -7.50 3.14
N ALA A 90 -9.87 -7.19 3.98
CA ALA A 90 -10.78 -6.07 3.73
C ALA A 90 -10.04 -4.73 3.73
N ALA A 91 -9.11 -4.53 4.68
CA ALA A 91 -8.28 -3.33 4.77
C ALA A 91 -7.38 -3.19 3.53
N ALA A 92 -6.62 -4.22 3.16
CA ALA A 92 -5.74 -4.18 2.00
C ALA A 92 -6.52 -3.87 0.71
N VAL A 93 -7.64 -4.56 0.46
CA VAL A 93 -8.47 -4.29 -0.73
C VAL A 93 -9.07 -2.88 -0.68
N GLY A 94 -9.66 -2.50 0.45
CA GLY A 94 -10.31 -1.20 0.62
C GLY A 94 -9.34 -0.04 0.42
N GLU A 95 -8.17 -0.10 1.04
CA GLU A 95 -7.13 0.91 0.88
C GLU A 95 -6.59 0.95 -0.55
N GLU A 96 -6.29 -0.19 -1.19
CA GLU A 96 -5.82 -0.17 -2.57
C GLU A 96 -6.88 0.39 -3.54
N VAL A 97 -8.16 0.15 -3.32
CA VAL A 97 -9.23 0.81 -4.09
C VAL A 97 -9.19 2.33 -3.87
N VAL A 98 -9.19 2.78 -2.62
CA VAL A 98 -9.23 4.21 -2.25
C VAL A 98 -8.01 4.95 -2.78
N TYR A 99 -6.81 4.46 -2.48
CA TYR A 99 -5.58 5.17 -2.79
C TYR A 99 -5.17 4.98 -4.26
N ARG A 100 -5.38 3.80 -4.88
CA ARG A 100 -4.81 3.51 -6.21
C ARG A 100 -5.87 3.67 -7.29
N ALA A 101 -6.97 2.93 -7.16
CA ALA A 101 -8.04 2.96 -8.16
C ALA A 101 -8.74 4.33 -8.22
N LEU A 102 -8.91 5.01 -7.09
CA LEU A 102 -9.60 6.31 -7.03
C LEU A 102 -8.62 7.50 -6.95
N MET A 103 -7.82 7.61 -5.88
CA MET A 103 -7.02 8.81 -5.64
C MET A 103 -5.87 8.99 -6.63
N LEU A 104 -4.99 8.00 -6.77
CA LEU A 104 -3.86 8.06 -7.71
C LEU A 104 -4.32 8.32 -9.15
N ASN A 105 -5.29 7.55 -9.65
CA ASN A 105 -5.84 7.77 -11.00
C ASN A 105 -6.35 9.21 -11.18
N SER A 106 -7.01 9.76 -10.17
CA SER A 106 -7.59 11.10 -10.25
C SER A 106 -6.54 12.19 -10.19
N LEU A 107 -5.58 12.08 -9.27
CA LEU A 107 -4.47 13.02 -9.16
C LEU A 107 -3.60 12.99 -10.43
N ALA A 108 -3.35 11.81 -10.99
CA ALA A 108 -2.64 11.66 -12.26
C ALA A 108 -3.38 12.34 -13.43
N ARG A 109 -4.71 12.23 -13.49
CA ARG A 109 -5.54 12.89 -14.51
C ARG A 109 -5.63 14.40 -14.32
N LEU A 110 -5.83 14.85 -13.09
CA LEU A 110 -5.95 16.27 -12.74
C LEU A 110 -4.64 17.02 -13.04
N THR A 111 -3.50 16.45 -12.66
CA THR A 111 -2.18 17.04 -12.90
C THR A 111 -1.67 16.82 -14.33
N ARG A 112 -2.31 15.91 -15.08
CA ARG A 112 -1.82 15.36 -16.37
C ARG A 112 -0.40 14.80 -16.29
N ARG A 113 0.06 14.44 -15.08
CA ARG A 113 1.43 13.99 -14.80
C ARG A 113 1.37 12.81 -13.82
N PRO A 114 1.40 11.55 -14.31
CA PRO A 114 1.25 10.36 -13.46
C PRO A 114 2.23 10.30 -12.29
N LEU A 115 3.48 10.74 -12.48
CA LEU A 115 4.49 10.78 -11.42
C LEU A 115 4.16 11.78 -10.30
N ILE A 116 3.53 12.91 -10.63
CA ILE A 116 3.04 13.86 -9.62
C ILE A 116 1.85 13.25 -8.87
N GLY A 117 0.92 12.62 -9.59
CA GLY A 117 -0.19 11.90 -8.96
C GLY A 117 0.27 10.80 -7.99
N LEU A 118 1.32 10.06 -8.37
CA LEU A 118 1.97 9.05 -7.55
C LEU A 118 2.58 9.65 -6.29
N ALA A 119 3.39 10.70 -6.44
CA ALA A 119 4.04 11.35 -5.31
C ALA A 119 3.02 11.95 -4.32
N LEU A 120 1.96 12.59 -4.82
CA LEU A 120 0.90 13.16 -3.98
C LEU A 120 0.10 12.06 -3.26
N SER A 121 -0.30 11.01 -3.96
CA SER A 121 -1.03 9.89 -3.35
C SER A 121 -0.19 9.18 -2.29
N ALA A 122 1.12 9.03 -2.53
CA ALA A 122 2.07 8.45 -1.58
C ALA A 122 2.24 9.32 -0.34
N ALA A 123 2.42 10.64 -0.51
CA ALA A 123 2.52 11.57 0.61
C ALA A 123 1.24 11.60 1.45
N ILE A 124 0.06 11.62 0.83
CA ILE A 124 -1.22 11.55 1.55
C ILE A 124 -1.31 10.25 2.34
N PHE A 125 -0.95 9.11 1.75
CA PHE A 125 -0.93 7.82 2.44
C PHE A 125 -0.01 7.86 3.67
N GLY A 126 1.16 8.49 3.61
CA GLY A 126 2.02 8.65 4.79
C GLY A 126 1.43 9.58 5.86
N VAL A 127 0.84 10.71 5.46
CA VAL A 127 0.31 11.73 6.39
C VAL A 127 -0.92 11.22 7.15
N VAL A 128 -1.82 10.50 6.52
CA VAL A 128 -3.01 9.94 7.22
C VAL A 128 -2.61 8.96 8.31
N HIS A 129 -1.43 8.34 8.23
CA HIS A 129 -0.94 7.44 9.27
C HIS A 129 -0.44 8.16 10.54
N LEU A 130 -0.51 9.50 10.58
CA LEU A 130 -0.40 10.29 11.80
C LEU A 130 -1.68 10.21 12.65
N THR A 131 -2.84 9.98 12.04
CA THR A 131 -4.13 10.15 12.73
C THR A 131 -4.33 9.04 13.75
N GLY A 132 -4.59 9.41 15.00
CA GLY A 132 -4.84 8.45 16.09
C GLY A 132 -3.62 7.61 16.50
N SER A 133 -2.42 7.94 16.02
CA SER A 133 -1.18 7.21 16.35
C SER A 133 -0.33 7.99 17.37
N PRO A 134 -0.29 7.57 18.64
CA PRO A 134 0.59 8.17 19.65
C PRO A 134 2.06 7.82 19.44
N ASN A 135 2.38 6.75 18.70
CA ASN A 135 3.75 6.32 18.41
C ASN A 135 4.25 6.75 17.02
N ALA A 136 3.49 7.56 16.28
CA ALA A 136 3.92 8.07 14.99
C ALA A 136 5.21 8.91 15.12
N THR A 137 6.14 8.69 14.21
CA THR A 137 7.40 9.42 14.12
C THR A 137 7.62 9.92 12.69
N ALA A 138 8.59 10.82 12.51
CA ALA A 138 8.98 11.23 11.16
C ALA A 138 9.43 10.04 10.30
N ILE A 139 10.05 9.01 10.91
CA ILE A 139 10.47 7.78 10.23
C ILE A 139 9.24 6.97 9.79
N SER A 140 8.24 6.81 10.65
CA SER A 140 7.03 6.06 10.29
C SER A 140 6.23 6.74 9.19
N VAL A 141 6.09 8.08 9.22
CA VAL A 141 5.42 8.84 8.15
C VAL A 141 6.17 8.74 6.82
N LEU A 142 7.50 8.87 6.86
CA LEU A 142 8.32 8.70 5.66
C LEU A 142 8.20 7.27 5.12
N SER A 143 8.29 6.28 6.01
CA SER A 143 8.15 4.88 5.67
C SER A 143 6.80 4.61 5.05
N ASN A 144 5.70 5.09 5.63
CA ASN A 144 4.36 4.92 5.09
C ASN A 144 4.16 5.66 3.78
N SER A 145 4.78 6.83 3.60
CA SER A 145 4.84 7.47 2.29
C SER A 145 5.54 6.58 1.25
N MET A 146 6.64 5.90 1.64
CA MET A 146 7.30 4.92 0.78
C MET A 146 6.47 3.66 0.52
N GLY A 147 5.65 3.22 1.49
CA GLY A 147 4.65 2.16 1.27
C GLY A 147 3.60 2.61 0.25
N GLY A 148 3.12 3.85 0.41
CA GLY A 148 2.31 4.59 -0.54
C GLY A 148 2.84 4.50 -1.97
N LEU A 149 4.12 4.84 -2.13
CA LEU A 149 4.87 4.82 -3.38
C LEU A 149 5.04 3.38 -3.91
N MET A 150 5.42 2.43 -3.05
CA MET A 150 5.61 1.02 -3.39
C MET A 150 4.35 0.39 -4.01
N TYR A 151 3.20 0.54 -3.34
CA TYR A 151 1.92 0.04 -3.85
C TYR A 151 1.48 0.80 -5.10
N GLY A 152 1.71 2.11 -5.16
CA GLY A 152 1.41 2.93 -6.34
C GLY A 152 2.23 2.55 -7.57
N VAL A 153 3.51 2.24 -7.41
CA VAL A 153 4.39 1.74 -8.49
C VAL A 153 3.91 0.38 -8.97
N ALA A 154 3.59 -0.54 -8.05
CA ALA A 154 3.01 -1.85 -8.39
C ALA A 154 1.71 -1.71 -9.18
N TYR A 155 0.83 -0.80 -8.78
CA TYR A 155 -0.40 -0.48 -9.49
C TYR A 155 -0.13 0.08 -10.90
N LEU A 156 0.77 1.07 -11.04
CA LEU A 156 1.07 1.68 -12.35
C LEU A 156 1.76 0.72 -13.32
N ARG A 157 2.49 -0.29 -12.82
CA ARG A 157 3.13 -1.32 -13.65
C ARG A 157 2.16 -2.38 -14.14
N THR A 158 1.19 -2.78 -13.31
CA THR A 158 0.24 -3.85 -13.61
C THR A 158 -1.08 -3.35 -14.19
N GLY A 159 -1.39 -2.06 -14.01
CA GLY A 159 -2.70 -1.49 -14.34
C GLY A 159 -3.84 -2.02 -13.47
N ARG A 160 -3.53 -2.78 -12.40
CA ARG A 160 -4.50 -3.51 -11.58
C ARG A 160 -4.13 -3.44 -10.10
N ILE A 161 -5.13 -3.60 -9.23
CA ILE A 161 -4.91 -3.54 -7.79
C ILE A 161 -4.38 -4.85 -7.18
N TRP A 162 -4.35 -5.95 -7.93
CA TRP A 162 -4.16 -7.28 -7.32
C TRP A 162 -2.74 -7.54 -6.84
N LEU A 163 -1.72 -7.03 -7.56
CA LEU A 163 -0.33 -7.06 -7.09
C LEU A 163 -0.15 -6.23 -5.81
N PRO A 164 -0.53 -4.93 -5.76
CA PRO A 164 -0.38 -4.15 -4.53
C PRO A 164 -1.23 -4.70 -3.38
N VAL A 165 -2.44 -5.25 -3.63
CA VAL A 165 -3.24 -5.93 -2.59
C VAL A 165 -2.47 -7.10 -1.99
N GLY A 166 -1.82 -7.93 -2.81
CA GLY A 166 -1.00 -9.04 -2.33
C GLY A 166 0.19 -8.56 -1.48
N ILE A 167 0.91 -7.53 -1.93
CA ILE A 167 2.05 -6.96 -1.18
C ILE A 167 1.56 -6.39 0.16
N HIS A 168 0.51 -5.56 0.14
CA HIS A 168 -0.03 -4.90 1.31
C HIS A 168 -0.55 -5.90 2.34
N PHE A 169 -1.38 -6.86 1.90
CA PHE A 169 -1.88 -7.90 2.79
C PHE A 169 -0.73 -8.70 3.44
N ALA A 170 0.24 -9.18 2.65
CA ALA A 170 1.34 -9.97 3.21
C ALA A 170 2.26 -9.16 4.14
N TRP A 171 2.47 -7.88 3.84
CA TRP A 171 3.22 -6.96 4.70
C TRP A 171 2.59 -6.88 6.09
N ASN A 172 1.30 -6.58 6.17
CA ASN A 172 0.59 -6.43 7.44
C ASN A 172 0.41 -7.79 8.11
N TYR A 173 -0.04 -8.81 7.37
CA TYR A 173 -0.34 -10.13 7.91
C TYR A 173 0.88 -10.79 8.53
N LEU A 174 2.05 -10.70 7.87
CA LEU A 174 3.29 -11.22 8.43
C LEU A 174 3.72 -10.43 9.67
N GLN A 175 3.72 -9.09 9.60
CA GLN A 175 4.14 -8.22 10.70
C GLN A 175 3.35 -8.47 11.99
N GLY A 176 2.02 -8.33 11.91
CA GLY A 176 1.18 -8.40 13.10
C GLY A 176 0.65 -9.78 13.34
N THR A 177 -0.12 -10.36 12.42
CA THR A 177 -0.85 -11.60 12.68
C THR A 177 0.10 -12.76 12.96
N VAL A 178 1.13 -12.91 12.13
CA VAL A 178 2.10 -14.01 12.27
C VAL A 178 3.15 -13.70 13.32
N ILE A 179 3.87 -12.57 13.21
CA ILE A 179 5.06 -12.29 14.03
C ILE A 179 4.71 -11.57 15.34
N GLY A 180 3.55 -10.92 15.42
CA GLY A 180 3.03 -10.33 16.66
C GLY A 180 3.42 -8.89 16.95
N PHE A 181 4.06 -8.19 16.00
CA PHE A 181 4.33 -6.78 16.17
C PHE A 181 3.05 -5.92 16.02
N PRO A 182 2.99 -4.71 16.58
CA PRO A 182 1.95 -3.75 16.23
C PRO A 182 1.97 -3.43 14.73
N ILE A 183 0.82 -3.05 14.17
CA ILE A 183 0.68 -2.55 12.79
C ILE A 183 0.19 -1.11 12.88
N SER A 184 1.13 -0.16 12.81
CA SER A 184 0.84 1.26 12.93
C SER A 184 0.00 1.58 14.18
N ASP A 185 0.50 1.16 15.36
CA ASP A 185 -0.13 1.19 16.70
C ASP A 185 -1.23 0.15 16.96
N GLU A 186 -1.82 -0.44 15.92
CA GLU A 186 -2.91 -1.40 16.10
C GLU A 186 -2.37 -2.79 16.50
N THR A 187 -3.01 -3.41 17.48
CA THR A 187 -2.61 -4.70 18.06
C THR A 187 -3.74 -5.72 18.11
N ALA A 188 -4.99 -5.33 17.82
CA ALA A 188 -6.17 -6.19 17.87
C ALA A 188 -6.08 -7.42 16.95
N TYR A 189 -5.36 -7.28 15.83
CA TYR A 189 -5.11 -8.36 14.87
C TYR A 189 -3.66 -8.87 14.86
N SER A 190 -2.89 -8.55 15.91
CA SER A 190 -1.49 -8.99 16.07
C SER A 190 -1.34 -10.16 17.05
N GLY A 191 -0.36 -11.03 16.81
CA GLY A 191 0.03 -12.11 17.72
C GLY A 191 -0.94 -13.27 17.72
N ALA A 192 -1.36 -13.71 16.53
CA ALA A 192 -2.14 -14.94 16.37
C ALA A 192 -1.27 -16.20 16.35
N LEU A 193 0.06 -16.05 16.18
CA LEU A 193 1.02 -17.14 16.19
C LEU A 193 2.24 -16.87 17.07
N VAL A 194 2.95 -15.76 16.86
CA VAL A 194 4.18 -15.42 17.60
C VAL A 194 3.97 -14.16 18.43
N HIS A 195 4.65 -14.10 19.58
CA HIS A 195 4.68 -12.93 20.45
C HIS A 195 6.13 -12.44 20.62
N PRO A 196 6.49 -11.25 20.11
CA PRO A 196 7.84 -10.72 20.19
C PRO A 196 8.01 -9.86 21.45
N ALA A 197 9.19 -9.95 22.07
CA ALA A 197 9.66 -8.95 23.01
C ALA A 197 10.42 -7.87 22.23
N ILE A 198 9.84 -6.67 22.15
CA ILE A 198 10.42 -5.55 21.40
C ILE A 198 11.40 -4.80 22.30
N GLN A 199 12.67 -4.83 21.95
CA GLN A 199 13.75 -4.17 22.72
C GLN A 199 14.71 -3.43 21.79
N GLY A 200 15.22 -2.30 22.29
CA GLY A 200 16.14 -1.44 21.55
C GLY A 200 15.49 -0.13 21.05
N PRO A 201 16.27 0.70 20.34
CA PRO A 201 15.83 2.02 19.90
C PRO A 201 14.62 1.99 18.97
N THR A 202 13.67 2.90 19.18
CA THR A 202 12.43 2.98 18.38
C THR A 202 12.68 3.22 16.89
N TRP A 203 13.77 3.88 16.50
CA TRP A 203 14.09 4.07 15.09
C TRP A 203 14.60 2.78 14.39
N LEU A 204 15.04 1.78 15.17
CA LEU A 204 15.41 0.45 14.66
C LEU A 204 14.24 -0.53 14.72
N THR A 205 13.44 -0.52 15.78
CA THR A 205 12.35 -1.51 15.97
C THR A 205 10.99 -1.01 15.49
N GLY A 206 10.81 0.31 15.41
CA GLY A 206 9.52 0.97 15.28
C GLY A 206 8.73 1.10 16.59
N GLY A 207 9.20 0.52 17.70
CA GLY A 207 8.55 0.61 19.01
C GLY A 207 7.07 0.20 18.99
N GLY A 208 6.22 1.01 19.63
CA GLY A 208 4.77 0.80 19.66
C GLY A 208 4.09 0.95 18.29
N TYR A 209 4.74 1.61 17.32
CA TYR A 209 4.24 1.70 15.95
C TYR A 209 4.41 0.37 15.19
N GLY A 210 5.41 -0.42 15.58
CA GLY A 210 5.81 -1.66 14.91
C GLY A 210 6.81 -1.45 13.76
N PRO A 211 7.30 -2.54 13.13
CA PRO A 211 8.42 -2.55 12.18
C PRO A 211 8.35 -1.52 11.04
N GLU A 212 7.16 -1.07 10.64
CA GLU A 212 6.97 -0.02 9.64
C GLU A 212 7.58 1.32 10.06
N GLY A 213 7.68 1.58 11.36
CA GLY A 213 8.34 2.76 11.93
C GLY A 213 9.86 2.69 11.98
N SER A 214 10.47 1.63 11.44
CA SER A 214 11.93 1.43 11.45
C SER A 214 12.62 1.92 10.18
N VAL A 215 13.92 2.20 10.30
CA VAL A 215 14.80 2.42 9.13
C VAL A 215 14.92 1.18 8.23
N PHE A 216 14.72 -0.03 8.77
CA PHE A 216 14.74 -1.25 7.97
C PHE A 216 13.54 -1.31 7.01
N SER A 217 12.37 -0.83 7.45
CA SER A 217 11.20 -0.70 6.57
C SER A 217 11.50 0.23 5.39
N LEU A 218 12.18 1.37 5.62
CA LEU A 218 12.62 2.26 4.52
C LEU A 218 13.51 1.53 3.51
N LEU A 219 14.49 0.78 4.01
CA LEU A 219 15.42 0.02 3.17
C LEU A 219 14.68 -1.02 2.31
N PHE A 220 13.86 -1.87 2.93
CA PHE A 220 13.20 -2.96 2.20
C PHE A 220 12.05 -2.47 1.31
N ARG A 221 11.35 -1.38 1.67
CA ARG A 221 10.40 -0.71 0.76
C ARG A 221 11.12 -0.15 -0.47
N THR A 222 12.31 0.43 -0.30
CA THR A 222 13.15 0.87 -1.43
C THR A 222 13.54 -0.30 -2.33
N ALA A 223 13.97 -1.41 -1.74
CA ALA A 223 14.34 -2.61 -2.48
C ALA A 223 13.16 -3.18 -3.29
N VAL A 224 11.96 -3.23 -2.69
CA VAL A 224 10.75 -3.65 -3.41
C VAL A 224 10.40 -2.70 -4.53
N ILE A 225 10.45 -1.37 -4.31
CA ILE A 225 10.22 -0.38 -5.38
C ILE A 225 11.17 -0.64 -6.55
N ALA A 226 12.47 -0.80 -6.27
CA ALA A 226 13.47 -1.08 -7.30
C ALA A 226 13.18 -2.40 -8.04
N ALA A 227 12.85 -3.47 -7.31
CA ALA A 227 12.52 -4.76 -7.88
C ALA A 227 11.26 -4.70 -8.77
N VAL A 228 10.19 -4.04 -8.32
CA VAL A 228 8.98 -3.86 -9.13
C VAL A 228 9.28 -3.04 -10.38
N LEU A 229 10.09 -1.98 -10.28
CA LEU A 229 10.49 -1.19 -11.44
C LEU A 229 11.29 -2.00 -12.47
N ALA A 230 12.14 -2.93 -12.01
CA ALA A 230 13.01 -3.76 -12.85
C ALA A 230 12.28 -4.96 -13.49
N PHE A 231 11.43 -5.66 -12.74
CA PHE A 231 10.85 -6.94 -13.16
C PHE A 231 9.41 -6.85 -13.66
N TYR A 232 8.65 -5.83 -13.25
CA TYR A 232 7.32 -5.58 -13.80
C TYR A 232 7.42 -4.51 -14.87
N GLN A 233 7.53 -4.96 -16.12
CA GLN A 233 7.39 -4.10 -17.28
C GLN A 233 5.92 -3.71 -17.45
N GLN A 234 5.68 -2.50 -17.94
CA GLN A 234 4.34 -2.02 -18.23
C GLN A 234 3.69 -2.98 -19.23
N SER A 235 2.60 -3.63 -18.83
CA SER A 235 1.91 -4.58 -19.71
C SER A 235 1.45 -3.87 -20.98
N SER A 236 2.02 -4.24 -22.11
CA SER A 236 1.70 -3.68 -23.44
C SER A 236 0.31 -4.14 -23.95
N ASP A 237 -0.37 -4.99 -23.17
CA ASP A 237 -1.63 -5.66 -23.55
C ASP A 237 -2.86 -4.72 -23.65
N GLU A 238 -2.77 -3.46 -23.21
CA GLU A 238 -3.81 -2.45 -23.51
C GLU A 238 -3.60 -1.74 -24.86
N SER A 239 -2.48 -1.99 -25.56
CA SER A 239 -2.24 -1.40 -26.88
C SER A 239 -2.84 -2.17 -28.07
N ARG A 240 -3.64 -3.22 -27.84
CA ARG A 240 -4.21 -4.07 -28.91
C ARG A 240 -5.71 -4.34 -28.91
N GLU A 241 -6.52 -3.83 -27.98
CA GLU A 241 -7.98 -4.06 -28.03
C GLU A 241 -8.92 -2.87 -27.72
N GLU A 242 -8.44 -1.62 -27.70
CA GLU A 242 -9.35 -0.45 -27.71
C GLU A 242 -8.90 0.61 -28.74
N PRO A 243 -9.82 1.22 -29.52
CA PRO A 243 -9.44 2.14 -30.58
C PRO A 243 -8.82 3.42 -29.98
N GLN A 244 -7.64 3.80 -30.48
CA GLN A 244 -6.97 5.06 -30.19
C GLN A 244 -7.94 6.26 -30.35
N PRO A 245 -8.22 7.05 -29.29
CA PRO A 245 -9.14 8.19 -29.37
C PRO A 245 -8.58 9.44 -30.07
N ILE A 246 -7.46 9.36 -30.81
CA ILE A 246 -6.77 10.52 -31.38
C ILE A 246 -6.41 10.31 -32.86
N GLU A 247 -7.41 10.01 -33.70
CA GLU A 247 -7.24 10.14 -35.16
C GLU A 247 -8.47 10.72 -35.88
N ARG A 248 -9.30 11.50 -35.18
CA ARG A 248 -10.45 12.21 -35.79
C ARG A 248 -10.50 13.71 -35.48
N LEU A 249 -9.34 14.36 -35.47
CA LEU A 249 -9.25 15.82 -35.50
C LEU A 249 -8.31 16.31 -36.61
N ARG A 250 -8.42 15.73 -37.81
CA ARG A 250 -8.05 16.46 -39.03
C ARG A 250 -9.35 17.06 -39.59
N PRO A 251 -9.44 18.39 -39.74
CA PRO A 251 -10.43 18.96 -40.63
C PRO A 251 -10.21 18.35 -42.02
N SER A 252 -11.27 17.85 -42.64
CA SER A 252 -11.25 17.63 -44.08
C SER A 252 -10.90 18.96 -44.73
N GLU A 253 -9.75 19.05 -45.38
CA GLU A 253 -9.51 20.13 -46.33
C GLU A 253 -10.61 20.05 -47.39
N GLY A 254 -11.39 21.11 -47.46
CA GLY A 254 -12.49 21.33 -48.39
C GLY A 254 -12.84 22.80 -48.37
#